data_AF-J6LFH9-F1
#
_entry.id   AF-J6LFH9-F1
#
_cell.length_a   1.000
_cell.length_b   1.000
_cell.length_c   1.000
_cell.angle_alpha   90.00
_cell.angle_beta   90.00
_cell.angle_gamma   90.00
#
_symmetry.space_group_name_H-M   'P 1'
#
loop_
_entity.id
_entity.type
_entity.pdbx_description
1 polymer ?
#
loop_
_entity_poly.entity_id
_entity_poly.type
_entity_poly.pdbx_seq_one_letter_code
_entity_poly.pdbx_strand_id
1 'polypeptide(L)'
;MLVAPLLAVSLVASIATGPVTGLGQGPHWGPHWGSDFDRPAVGAVQPLVRAVTDCIVKTIAADPRARQGQADTMLGELIVDSMPACAARVRAMIDAYDASYGDGTGEAFFMGPYLDGLPTAAAKMLRTPPSAR
;
A
#
# COMPACT_ATOMS: atom_id res chain seq x y z
N MET A 1 -59.80 -23.19 -13.57
CA MET A 1 -58.66 -22.31 -13.96
C MET A 1 -58.77 -21.02 -13.16
N LEU A 2 -57.89 -20.79 -12.19
CA LEU A 2 -57.77 -19.53 -11.45
C LEU A 2 -56.28 -19.30 -11.22
N VAL A 3 -55.72 -18.31 -11.92
CA VAL A 3 -54.30 -17.93 -11.91
C VAL A 3 -54.14 -16.78 -10.92
N ALA A 4 -53.29 -16.94 -9.91
CA ALA A 4 -52.97 -15.90 -8.93
C ALA A 4 -51.93 -14.92 -9.48
N PRO A 5 -52.05 -13.60 -9.24
CA PRO A 5 -51.04 -12.64 -9.68
C PRO A 5 -49.87 -12.56 -8.67
N LEU A 6 -48.65 -12.75 -9.16
CA LEU A 6 -47.41 -12.48 -8.44
C LEU A 6 -47.23 -10.96 -8.30
N LEU A 7 -47.26 -10.45 -7.07
CA LEU A 7 -46.90 -9.07 -6.77
C LEU A 7 -45.38 -8.92 -6.81
N ALA A 8 -44.86 -8.29 -7.86
CA ALA A 8 -43.45 -7.91 -7.96
C ALA A 8 -43.24 -6.56 -7.25
N VAL A 9 -42.58 -6.56 -6.10
CA VAL A 9 -42.13 -5.33 -5.43
C VAL A 9 -40.81 -4.90 -6.05
N SER A 10 -40.81 -3.77 -6.77
CA SER A 10 -39.60 -3.14 -7.29
C SER A 10 -39.05 -2.17 -6.25
N LEU A 11 -37.89 -2.49 -5.67
CA LEU A 11 -37.17 -1.58 -4.77
C LEU A 11 -36.27 -0.67 -5.60
N VAL A 12 -36.61 0.62 -5.70
CA VAL A 12 -35.75 1.63 -6.33
C VAL A 12 -34.84 2.21 -5.25
N ALA A 13 -33.56 1.87 -5.27
CA ALA A 13 -32.56 2.49 -4.40
C ALA A 13 -32.09 3.81 -5.03
N SER A 14 -32.49 4.95 -4.43
CA SER A 14 -31.93 6.26 -4.78
C SER A 14 -30.53 6.40 -4.18
N ILE A 15 -29.50 6.42 -5.02
CA ILE A 15 -28.15 6.83 -4.60
C ILE A 15 -28.00 8.33 -4.74
N ALA A 16 -27.82 9.02 -3.61
CA ALA A 16 -27.48 10.44 -3.56
C ALA A 16 -26.00 10.61 -3.88
N THR A 17 -25.66 11.02 -5.10
CA THR A 17 -24.31 11.45 -5.46
C THR A 17 -24.13 12.93 -5.05
N GLY A 18 -23.51 13.14 -3.89
CA GLY A 18 -23.05 14.47 -3.47
C GLY A 18 -21.82 14.94 -4.28
N PRO A 19 -21.60 16.27 -4.43
CA PRO A 19 -20.60 16.81 -5.34
C PRO A 19 -19.19 16.74 -4.74
N VAL A 20 -18.25 16.21 -5.53
CA VAL A 20 -16.82 16.28 -5.28
C VAL A 20 -16.32 17.70 -5.54
N THR A 21 -16.19 18.51 -4.49
CA THR A 21 -15.41 19.75 -4.52
C THR A 21 -14.07 19.50 -3.85
N GLY A 22 -13.03 19.56 -4.65
CA GLY A 22 -11.66 19.28 -4.24
C GLY A 22 -11.06 20.37 -3.37
N LEU A 23 -10.24 19.94 -2.42
CA LEU A 23 -9.16 20.73 -1.82
C LEU A 23 -8.01 19.76 -1.45
N GLY A 24 -6.88 19.87 -2.16
CA GLY A 24 -5.57 19.44 -1.69
C GLY A 24 -5.21 17.94 -1.82
N GLN A 25 -4.98 17.44 -3.04
CA GLN A 25 -4.19 16.21 -3.23
C GLN A 25 -2.70 16.45 -2.91
N GLY A 26 -2.35 16.40 -1.62
CA GLY A 26 -1.03 15.92 -1.18
C GLY A 26 -0.86 14.43 -1.54
N PRO A 27 0.37 13.87 -1.47
CA PRO A 27 0.65 12.53 -1.99
C PRO A 27 -0.24 11.48 -1.31
N HIS A 28 -1.18 10.94 -2.08
CA HIS A 28 -2.21 9.99 -1.68
C HIS A 28 -1.64 8.61 -1.35
N TRP A 29 -0.95 8.48 -0.22
CA TRP A 29 -0.80 7.17 0.40
C TRP A 29 -2.14 6.76 1.03
N GLY A 30 -3.16 6.49 0.19
CA GLY A 30 -4.53 6.03 0.51
C GLY A 30 -5.59 6.62 -0.46
N PRO A 31 -6.72 5.93 -0.81
CA PRO A 31 -7.32 4.71 -0.26
C PRO A 31 -7.79 3.68 -1.32
N HIS A 32 -7.22 2.46 -1.32
CA HIS A 32 -8.00 1.25 -1.61
C HIS A 32 -7.66 0.08 -0.66
N TRP A 33 -6.71 0.28 0.25
CA TRP A 33 -6.55 -0.50 1.47
C TRP A 33 -7.91 -0.49 2.20
N GLY A 34 -8.55 -1.65 2.31
CA GLY A 34 -9.97 -1.81 2.64
C GLY A 34 -10.43 -0.97 3.84
N SER A 35 -11.67 -0.51 3.75
CA SER A 35 -12.41 0.28 4.75
C SER A 35 -12.63 -0.39 6.11
N ASP A 36 -11.99 -1.54 6.37
CA ASP A 36 -12.12 -2.34 7.59
C ASP A 36 -10.90 -2.26 8.52
N PHE A 37 -9.86 -1.47 8.18
CA PHE A 37 -8.74 -1.26 9.10
C PHE A 37 -9.12 -0.31 10.24
N ASP A 38 -9.21 -0.87 11.44
CA ASP A 38 -9.46 -0.12 12.68
C ASP A 38 -8.42 1.01 12.83
N ARG A 39 -8.92 2.25 12.88
CA ARG A 39 -8.15 3.49 12.68
C ARG A 39 -6.95 3.71 13.62
N PRO A 40 -6.93 3.22 14.89
CA PRO A 40 -5.76 3.35 15.78
C PRO A 40 -4.58 2.45 15.38
N ALA A 41 -4.86 1.24 14.88
CA ALA A 41 -3.86 0.24 14.53
C ALA A 41 -3.06 0.63 13.28
N VAL A 42 -3.67 1.37 12.34
CA VAL A 42 -2.98 1.86 11.12
C VAL A 42 -1.88 2.86 11.49
N GLY A 43 -2.12 3.70 12.50
CA GLY A 43 -1.18 4.73 12.93
C GLY A 43 0.12 4.18 13.52
N ALA A 44 0.07 3.04 14.21
CA ALA A 44 1.25 2.40 14.80
C ALA A 44 2.16 1.75 13.76
N VAL A 45 1.58 1.20 12.68
CA VAL A 45 2.33 0.44 11.67
C VAL A 45 2.86 1.34 10.54
N GLN A 46 2.18 2.44 10.23
CA GLN A 46 2.61 3.39 9.20
C GLN A 46 4.08 3.85 9.28
N PRO A 47 4.65 4.21 10.45
CA PRO A 47 6.07 4.58 10.53
C PRO A 47 7.01 3.42 10.18
N LEU A 48 6.62 2.17 10.49
CA LEU A 48 7.39 0.98 10.12
C LEU A 48 7.32 0.72 8.63
N VAL A 49 6.13 0.85 8.02
CA VAL A 49 5.95 0.77 6.56
C VAL A 49 6.87 1.76 5.85
N ARG A 50 6.93 3.01 6.33
CA ARG A 50 7.86 4.01 5.78
C ARG A 50 9.31 3.60 5.98
N ALA A 51 9.70 3.15 7.17
CA ALA A 51 11.07 2.77 7.47
C ALA A 51 11.55 1.58 6.61
N VAL A 52 10.68 0.60 6.32
CA VAL A 52 11.00 -0.51 5.41
C VAL A 52 11.18 0.02 4.00
N THR A 53 10.24 0.81 3.49
CA THR A 53 10.32 1.36 2.13
C THR A 53 11.54 2.28 1.95
N ASP A 54 11.87 3.10 2.95
CA ASP A 54 13.08 3.93 2.94
C ASP A 54 14.37 3.07 2.90
N CYS A 55 14.41 1.96 3.65
CA CYS A 55 15.54 1.02 3.59
C CYS A 55 15.72 0.44 2.19
N ILE A 56 14.62 -0.01 1.57
CA ILE A 56 14.61 -0.59 0.23
C ILE A 56 15.10 0.44 -0.79
N VAL A 57 14.49 1.64 -0.81
CA VAL A 57 14.86 2.71 -1.74
C VAL A 57 16.32 3.12 -1.58
N LYS A 58 16.82 3.22 -0.33
CA LYS A 58 18.23 3.54 -0.08
C LYS A 58 19.17 2.46 -0.58
N THR A 59 18.78 1.20 -0.44
CA THR A 59 19.56 0.06 -0.92
C THR A 59 19.59 0.03 -2.45
N ILE A 60 18.44 0.26 -3.11
CA ILE A 60 18.34 0.39 -4.57
C ILE A 60 19.20 1.56 -5.06
N ALA A 61 19.14 2.73 -4.42
CA ALA A 61 19.92 3.89 -4.80
C ALA A 61 21.44 3.70 -4.62
N ALA A 62 21.84 2.79 -3.73
CA ALA A 62 23.24 2.39 -3.55
C ALA A 62 23.71 1.37 -4.60
N ASP A 63 22.79 0.70 -5.30
CA ASP A 63 23.10 -0.31 -6.31
C ASP A 63 23.72 0.34 -7.57
N PRO A 64 24.86 -0.17 -8.08
CA PRO A 64 25.49 0.33 -9.30
C PRO A 64 24.57 0.32 -10.52
N ARG A 65 23.69 -0.69 -10.66
CA ARG A 65 22.73 -0.81 -11.77
C ARG A 65 21.75 0.35 -11.79
N ALA A 66 21.30 0.81 -10.62
CA ALA A 66 20.44 1.99 -10.51
C ALA A 66 21.15 3.27 -10.99
N ARG A 67 22.45 3.42 -10.72
CA ARG A 67 23.26 4.56 -11.17
C ARG A 67 23.56 4.55 -12.66
N GLN A 68 23.53 3.37 -13.28
CA GLN A 68 23.66 3.18 -14.73
C GLN A 68 22.36 3.49 -15.49
N GLY A 69 21.34 4.05 -14.82
CA GLY A 69 20.07 4.42 -15.44
C GLY A 69 19.12 3.24 -15.68
N GLN A 70 19.42 2.06 -15.13
CA GLN A 70 18.60 0.85 -15.32
C GLN A 70 17.53 0.69 -14.23
N ALA A 71 17.41 1.66 -13.33
CA ALA A 71 16.46 1.62 -12.22
C ALA A 71 15.01 1.42 -12.68
N ASP A 72 14.58 2.06 -13.77
CA ASP A 72 13.20 1.93 -14.27
C ASP A 72 12.93 0.56 -14.90
N THR A 73 13.91 -0.04 -15.60
CA THR A 73 13.76 -1.33 -16.28
C THR A 73 13.98 -2.53 -15.38
N MET A 74 14.78 -2.38 -14.31
CA MET A 74 15.14 -3.45 -13.38
C MET A 74 14.54 -3.25 -11.99
N LEU A 75 13.57 -2.34 -11.83
CA LEU A 75 13.06 -1.94 -10.52
C LEU A 75 12.62 -3.14 -9.66
N GLY A 76 11.90 -4.09 -10.25
CA GLY A 76 11.45 -5.30 -9.55
C GLY A 76 12.60 -6.15 -9.04
N GLU A 77 13.64 -6.37 -9.86
CA GLU A 77 14.84 -7.12 -9.48
C GLU A 77 15.60 -6.41 -8.36
N LEU A 78 15.81 -5.09 -8.49
CA LEU A 78 16.48 -4.28 -7.48
C LEU A 78 15.72 -4.28 -6.14
N ILE A 79 14.38 -4.31 -6.18
CA ILE A 79 13.56 -4.47 -4.99
C ILE A 79 13.81 -5.83 -4.35
N VAL A 80 13.75 -6.93 -5.10
CA VAL A 80 14.01 -8.28 -4.58
C VAL A 80 15.41 -8.39 -3.97
N ASP A 81 16.43 -7.87 -4.67
CA ASP A 81 17.82 -7.89 -4.21
C ASP A 81 18.05 -7.03 -2.95
N SER A 82 17.21 -6.02 -2.71
CA SER A 82 17.28 -5.19 -1.51
C SER A 82 16.67 -5.87 -0.26
N MET A 83 15.81 -6.87 -0.43
CA MET A 83 15.05 -7.48 0.67
C MET A 83 15.93 -8.09 1.77
N PRO A 84 17.01 -8.84 1.46
CA PRO A 84 17.88 -9.39 2.49
C PRO A 84 18.48 -8.31 3.41
N ALA A 85 18.86 -7.16 2.84
CA ALA A 85 19.43 -6.04 3.60
C ALA A 85 18.40 -5.35 4.51
N CYS A 86 17.12 -5.41 4.14
CA CYS A 86 16.01 -4.78 4.87
C CYS A 86 15.19 -5.76 5.72
N ALA A 87 15.56 -7.05 5.74
CA ALA A 87 14.76 -8.13 6.34
C ALA A 87 14.43 -7.92 7.82
N ALA A 88 15.34 -7.31 8.61
CA ALA A 88 15.07 -7.00 10.01
C ALA A 88 13.95 -5.97 10.18
N ARG A 89 13.88 -4.96 9.30
CA ARG A 89 12.81 -3.96 9.32
C ARG A 89 11.50 -4.54 8.80
N VAL A 90 11.56 -5.40 7.78
CA VAL A 90 10.39 -6.14 7.27
C VAL A 90 9.76 -6.97 8.37
N ARG A 91 10.56 -7.74 9.13
CA ARG A 91 10.07 -8.52 10.27
C ARG A 91 9.43 -7.65 11.34
N ALA A 92 10.08 -6.55 11.73
CA ALA A 92 9.50 -5.62 12.71
C ALA A 92 8.16 -5.01 12.24
N MET A 93 8.01 -4.74 10.94
CA MET A 93 6.75 -4.28 10.36
C MET A 93 5.67 -5.37 10.41
N ILE A 94 6.02 -6.62 10.07
CA ILE A 94 5.11 -7.78 10.13
C ILE A 94 4.67 -8.01 11.57
N ASP A 95 5.60 -8.09 12.52
CA ASP A 95 5.32 -8.32 13.94
C ASP A 95 4.41 -7.23 14.54
N ALA A 96 4.65 -5.96 14.18
CA ALA A 96 3.81 -4.86 14.63
C ALA A 96 2.41 -4.88 14.01
N TYR A 97 2.29 -5.37 12.78
CA TYR A 97 1.01 -5.56 12.11
C TYR A 97 0.23 -6.69 12.78
N ASP A 98 0.88 -7.82 13.04
CA ASP A 98 0.30 -8.95 13.78
C ASP A 98 -0.16 -8.52 15.18
N ALA A 99 0.66 -7.77 15.91
CA ALA A 99 0.30 -7.25 17.23
C ALA A 99 -0.92 -6.30 17.20
N SER A 100 -1.19 -5.68 16.06
CA SER A 100 -2.28 -4.71 15.91
C SER A 100 -3.56 -5.31 15.34
N TYR A 101 -3.46 -6.36 14.50
CA TYR A 101 -4.58 -6.90 13.71
C TYR A 101 -4.80 -8.41 13.88
N GLY A 102 -3.91 -9.11 14.60
CA GLY A 102 -3.97 -10.54 14.89
C GLY A 102 -2.89 -11.34 14.16
N ASP A 103 -2.53 -12.49 14.73
CA ASP A 103 -1.46 -13.35 14.22
C ASP A 103 -1.65 -13.73 12.74
N GLY A 104 -0.57 -13.60 11.95
CA GLY A 104 -0.54 -13.93 10.53
C GLY A 104 -1.10 -12.85 9.60
N THR A 105 -1.68 -11.77 10.12
CA THR A 105 -2.18 -10.65 9.30
C THR A 105 -1.06 -9.79 8.72
N GLY A 106 0.08 -9.70 9.40
CA GLY A 106 1.27 -8.99 8.98
C GLY A 106 1.99 -9.67 7.83
N GLU A 107 2.11 -11.00 7.86
CA GLU A 107 2.63 -11.78 6.73
C GLU A 107 1.72 -11.61 5.50
N ALA A 108 0.39 -11.69 5.69
CA ALA A 108 -0.58 -11.46 4.62
C ALA A 108 -0.53 -10.02 4.07
N PHE A 109 -0.34 -9.03 4.95
CA PHE A 109 -0.14 -7.64 4.56
C PHE A 109 1.16 -7.46 3.76
N PHE A 110 2.25 -8.06 4.23
CA PHE A 110 3.54 -8.00 3.54
C PHE A 110 3.43 -8.64 2.15
N MET A 111 2.93 -9.88 2.06
CA MET A 111 2.87 -10.65 0.81
C MET A 111 1.84 -10.12 -0.21
N GLY A 112 0.84 -9.35 0.23
CA GLY A 112 -0.15 -8.74 -0.65
C GLY A 112 0.05 -7.23 -0.78
N PRO A 113 -0.73 -6.41 -0.06
CA PRO A 113 -0.85 -4.98 -0.32
C PRO A 113 0.48 -4.20 -0.20
N TYR A 114 1.40 -4.60 0.67
CA TYR A 114 2.70 -3.94 0.77
C TYR A 114 3.53 -4.17 -0.51
N LEU A 115 3.71 -5.42 -0.95
CA LEU A 115 4.48 -5.75 -2.14
C LEU A 115 3.83 -5.24 -3.44
N ASP A 116 2.50 -5.23 -3.52
CA ASP A 116 1.77 -4.68 -4.68
C ASP A 116 2.02 -3.17 -4.85
N GLY A 117 2.07 -2.43 -3.72
CA GLY A 117 2.30 -0.98 -3.72
C GLY A 117 3.77 -0.58 -3.83
N LEU A 118 4.69 -1.46 -3.44
CA LEU A 118 6.11 -1.16 -3.27
C LEU A 118 6.81 -0.68 -4.56
N PRO A 119 6.63 -1.29 -5.75
CA PRO A 119 7.26 -0.80 -6.98
C PRO A 119 6.89 0.64 -7.30
N THR A 120 5.60 0.98 -7.20
CA THR A 120 5.11 2.35 -7.44
C THR A 120 5.70 3.33 -6.42
N ALA A 121 5.75 2.92 -5.16
CA ALA A 121 6.31 3.72 -4.07
C ALA A 121 7.81 4.01 -4.29
N ALA A 122 8.58 2.96 -4.58
CA ALA A 122 10.01 3.03 -4.80
C ALA A 122 10.35 3.90 -6.02
N ALA A 123 9.67 3.70 -7.15
CA ALA A 123 9.86 4.51 -8.36
C ALA A 123 9.68 6.01 -8.06
N LYS A 124 8.62 6.36 -7.34
CA LYS A 124 8.32 7.75 -6.98
C LYS A 124 9.40 8.36 -6.09
N MET A 125 9.89 7.61 -5.10
CA MET A 125 10.91 8.06 -4.16
C MET A 125 12.29 8.17 -4.81
N LEU A 126 12.64 7.28 -5.74
CA LEU A 126 13.89 7.35 -6.49
C LEU A 126 13.93 8.57 -7.43
N ARG A 127 12.78 8.96 -8.00
CA ARG A 127 12.65 10.18 -8.82
C ARG A 127 12.68 11.47 -7.99
N THR A 128 12.35 11.39 -6.70
CA THR A 128 12.28 12.54 -5.78
C THR A 128 13.24 12.33 -4.61
N PRO A 129 14.54 12.60 -4.79
CA PRO A 129 15.52 12.38 -3.73
C PRO A 129 15.15 13.17 -2.46
N PRO A 130 15.40 12.62 -1.25
CA PRO A 130 14.99 13.22 0.01
C PRO A 130 15.60 14.61 0.29
N SER A 131 16.58 15.06 -0.50
CA SER A 131 17.14 16.41 -0.45
C SER A 131 16.25 17.51 -1.05
N ALA A 132 15.11 17.14 -1.65
CA ALA A 132 14.15 18.09 -2.25
C ALA A 132 12.95 18.40 -1.34
N ARG A 133 13.02 18.09 -0.04
CA ARG A 133 11.92 18.26 0.91
C ARG A 133 12.37 18.93 2.20
#